data_AF-A0A7V5V4I7-F1
#
_entry.id   AF-A0A7V5V4I7-F1
#
_cell.length_a   1.000
_cell.length_b   1.000
_cell.length_c   1.000
_cell.angle_alpha   90.00
_cell.angle_beta   90.00
_cell.angle_gamma   90.00
#
_symmetry.space_group_name_H-M   'P 1'
#
loop_
_entity.id
_entity.type
_entity.pdbx_description
1 polymer ?
#
loop_
_entity_poly.entity_id
_entity_poly.type
_entity_poly.pdbx_seq_one_letter_code
_entity_poly.pdbx_strand_id
1 'polypeptide(L)'
;MHLKQLSPLWRDEKVIAREEEQEKFQFQSPRATAFMVQISRGPCFKKFPEQKAVCGRILQLLDREGRCPSVVDLKNDVEGNWDENTFQLLGRTSLLDHSINVAEQVAQLLADADDWHIIPDTMVAALGHDLGKLISMRSYLYSTGEHPLVAGRPLAGIAGFNELRRKDEILQAIKLHHKKPQGLIGRTLKAADQKARQKELEEAVQKIETGAADPVSENPAPGKKQRCSDNTAAWQAQEDIYNQDQTGQERTKGEKPELMDISGWFDAAGFLDELKPYINKMFGRRFLAFSMADGYVYFQTKVLEEVARKMAERAGSMEIATMGRRDESMRGVLLTIVNHLRAEHDVIARGLIKESYFGGYFNVTRKIGKPMKGYYTPFHAEAFGSIAEMEHDKPKMLRNIIKVSPYTDDTDT
;
A
#
# COMPACT_ATOMS: atom_id res chain seq x y z
N MET A 1 51.89 -39.96 -6.30
CA MET A 1 52.02 -38.59 -5.76
C MET A 1 50.97 -38.40 -4.68
N HIS A 2 51.39 -38.12 -3.44
CA HIS A 2 50.49 -38.00 -2.29
C HIS A 2 49.87 -36.58 -2.23
N LEU A 3 48.53 -36.49 -2.17
CA LEU A 3 47.75 -35.24 -2.06
C LEU A 3 48.14 -34.30 -0.89
N LYS A 4 49.00 -34.74 0.04
CA LYS A 4 49.50 -33.91 1.16
C LYS A 4 50.57 -32.90 0.76
N GLN A 5 51.20 -33.06 -0.41
CA GLN A 5 52.26 -32.15 -0.88
C GLN A 5 51.74 -30.94 -1.68
N LEU A 6 50.45 -30.89 -2.03
CA LEU A 6 49.82 -29.73 -2.68
C LEU A 6 49.15 -28.75 -1.70
N SER A 7 49.19 -29.05 -0.40
CA SER A 7 48.51 -28.27 0.64
C SER A 7 49.12 -26.90 1.02
N PRO A 8 50.40 -26.55 0.72
CA PRO A 8 50.91 -25.23 1.10
C PRO A 8 50.82 -24.16 0.00
N LEU A 9 50.63 -24.51 -1.28
CA LEU A 9 50.70 -23.52 -2.39
C LEU A 9 49.37 -22.84 -2.72
N TRP A 10 48.27 -23.21 -2.05
CA TRP A 10 46.94 -22.61 -2.25
C TRP A 10 46.45 -21.81 -1.04
N ARG A 11 47.32 -21.58 -0.05
CA ARG A 11 46.95 -20.84 1.18
C ARG A 11 47.55 -19.45 1.31
N ASP A 12 48.43 -19.00 0.40
CA ASP A 12 49.17 -17.74 0.58
C ASP A 12 49.29 -16.81 -0.66
N GLU A 13 48.36 -16.86 -1.61
CA GLU A 13 48.27 -15.82 -2.66
C GLU A 13 46.84 -15.27 -2.77
N LYS A 14 46.56 -14.30 -1.88
CA LYS A 14 45.50 -13.24 -1.88
C LYS A 14 44.92 -12.92 -0.50
N VAL A 15 45.60 -13.32 0.59
CA VAL A 15 45.22 -12.91 1.96
C VAL A 15 45.97 -11.65 2.42
N ILE A 16 46.91 -11.14 1.61
CA ILE A 16 47.63 -9.89 1.90
C ILE A 16 47.19 -8.84 0.87
N ALA A 17 46.67 -7.71 1.38
CA ALA A 17 46.19 -6.50 0.68
C ALA A 17 44.67 -6.34 0.42
N ARG A 18 43.79 -6.87 1.29
CA ARG A 18 42.46 -6.27 1.54
C ARG A 18 42.10 -6.28 3.03
N GLU A 19 43.06 -5.92 3.87
CA GLU A 19 42.71 -5.36 5.16
C GLU A 19 42.09 -3.99 4.92
N GLU A 20 40.75 -3.99 4.87
CA GLU A 20 39.92 -2.94 5.44
C GLU A 20 40.22 -1.48 5.02
N GLU A 21 39.96 -1.16 3.76
CA GLU A 21 39.12 0.04 3.53
C GLU A 21 37.70 -0.30 4.03
N GLN A 22 37.55 -0.48 5.34
CA GLN A 22 36.23 -0.41 5.96
C GLN A 22 35.79 1.03 5.76
N GLU A 23 34.95 1.24 4.75
CA GLU A 23 34.29 2.50 4.48
C GLU A 23 33.71 3.02 5.81
N LYS A 24 34.36 4.05 6.37
CA LYS A 24 33.98 4.58 7.68
C LYS A 24 32.73 5.42 7.48
N PHE A 25 31.58 4.82 7.68
CA PHE A 25 30.32 5.54 7.67
C PHE A 25 30.25 6.49 8.88
N GLN A 26 30.02 7.77 8.59
CA GLN A 26 29.71 8.79 9.59
C GLN A 26 28.23 9.15 9.49
N PHE A 27 27.55 9.24 10.63
CA PHE A 27 26.14 9.57 10.74
C PHE A 27 25.94 10.72 11.73
N GLN A 28 24.97 11.57 11.47
CA GLN A 28 24.50 12.61 12.37
C GLN A 28 23.61 12.03 13.46
N SER A 29 22.80 11.02 13.14
CA SER A 29 21.92 10.34 14.10
C SER A 29 22.72 9.37 14.99
N PRO A 30 22.62 9.51 16.32
CA PRO A 30 23.15 8.51 17.26
C PRO A 30 22.51 7.13 17.04
N ARG A 31 21.23 7.10 16.64
CA ARG A 31 20.49 5.85 16.37
C ARG A 31 21.05 5.13 15.14
N ALA A 32 21.32 5.85 14.06
CA ALA A 32 21.96 5.29 12.87
C ALA A 32 23.38 4.78 13.18
N THR A 33 24.15 5.55 13.95
CA THR A 33 25.50 5.14 14.40
C THR A 33 25.45 3.83 15.20
N ALA A 34 24.58 3.77 16.22
CA ALA A 34 24.43 2.58 17.05
C ALA A 34 24.02 1.35 16.23
N PHE A 35 23.07 1.52 15.32
CA PHE A 35 22.59 0.46 14.44
C PHE A 35 23.70 -0.07 13.52
N MET A 36 24.53 0.81 12.93
CA MET A 36 25.65 0.37 12.09
C MET A 36 26.77 -0.31 12.85
N VAL A 37 27.04 0.10 14.08
CA VAL A 37 27.97 -0.61 14.97
C VAL A 37 27.45 -2.02 15.25
N GLN A 38 26.15 -2.17 15.52
CA GLN A 38 25.51 -3.47 15.76
C GLN A 38 25.62 -4.38 14.53
N ILE A 39 25.24 -3.89 13.34
CA ILE A 39 25.37 -4.63 12.07
C ILE A 39 26.83 -5.04 11.83
N SER A 40 27.77 -4.11 12.02
CA SER A 40 29.19 -4.35 11.74
C SER A 40 29.82 -5.43 12.64
N ARG A 41 29.33 -5.56 13.88
CA ARG A 41 29.78 -6.59 14.83
C ARG A 41 29.05 -7.92 14.64
N GLY A 42 27.90 -7.93 13.99
CA GLY A 42 27.07 -9.11 13.77
C GLY A 42 27.78 -10.18 12.92
N PRO A 43 27.69 -11.47 13.28
CA PRO A 43 28.35 -12.55 12.54
C PRO A 43 27.82 -12.68 11.10
N CYS A 44 26.57 -12.30 10.85
CA CYS A 44 25.91 -12.39 9.55
C CYS A 44 26.56 -11.49 8.49
N PHE A 45 27.14 -10.34 8.85
CA PHE A 45 27.70 -9.40 7.88
C PHE A 45 29.20 -9.58 7.62
N LYS A 46 29.90 -10.38 8.45
CA LYS A 46 31.33 -10.69 8.22
C LYS A 46 31.57 -11.39 6.87
N LYS A 47 30.61 -12.21 6.43
CA LYS A 47 30.67 -12.95 5.15
C LYS A 47 30.03 -12.19 3.97
N PHE A 48 29.44 -11.02 4.21
CA PHE A 48 28.63 -10.27 3.25
C PHE A 48 29.03 -8.78 3.24
N PRO A 49 30.28 -8.46 2.88
CA PRO A 49 30.81 -7.09 2.92
C PRO A 49 30.10 -6.14 1.94
N GLU A 50 29.61 -6.65 0.80
CA GLU A 50 28.89 -5.85 -0.20
C GLU A 50 27.54 -5.38 0.35
N GLN A 51 26.73 -6.27 0.92
CA GLN A 51 25.48 -5.93 1.59
C GLN A 51 25.72 -4.97 2.76
N LYS A 52 26.78 -5.19 3.56
CA LYS A 52 27.16 -4.28 4.64
C LYS A 52 27.40 -2.86 4.12
N ALA A 53 28.16 -2.72 3.03
CA ALA A 53 28.47 -1.43 2.44
C ALA A 53 27.20 -0.74 1.89
N VAL A 54 26.36 -1.50 1.19
CA VAL A 54 25.07 -1.01 0.67
C VAL A 54 24.15 -0.55 1.81
N CYS A 55 24.00 -1.33 2.87
CA CYS A 55 23.25 -0.93 4.07
C CYS A 55 23.77 0.38 4.66
N GLY A 56 25.09 0.55 4.75
CA GLY A 56 25.70 1.78 5.25
C GLY A 56 25.38 3.00 4.40
N ARG A 57 25.45 2.87 3.07
CA ARG A 57 25.12 3.96 2.13
C ARG A 57 23.63 4.30 2.13
N ILE A 58 22.74 3.30 2.20
CA ILE A 58 21.30 3.54 2.37
C ILE A 58 21.05 4.28 3.68
N LEU A 59 21.70 3.87 4.76
CA LEU A 59 21.54 4.52 6.06
C LEU A 59 22.08 5.96 6.06
N GLN A 60 23.15 6.26 5.33
CA GLN A 60 23.62 7.64 5.16
C GLN A 60 22.59 8.51 4.42
N LEU A 61 21.91 7.96 3.41
CA LEU A 61 20.84 8.66 2.72
C LEU A 61 19.65 8.91 3.66
N LEU A 62 19.22 7.90 4.42
CA LEU A 62 18.17 8.04 5.43
C LEU A 62 18.56 9.00 6.56
N ASP A 63 19.81 9.04 6.98
CA ASP A 63 20.29 9.95 8.01
C ASP A 63 20.26 11.41 7.55
N ARG A 64 20.54 11.64 6.25
CA ARG A 64 20.49 12.98 5.63
C ARG A 64 19.06 13.47 5.38
N GLU A 65 18.16 12.61 4.91
CA GLU A 65 16.84 13.02 4.38
C GLU A 65 15.64 12.40 5.10
N GLY A 66 15.84 11.36 5.90
CA GLY A 66 14.81 10.55 6.54
C GLY A 66 14.27 11.10 7.87
N ARG A 67 14.56 12.37 8.21
CA ARG A 67 13.91 13.06 9.34
C ARG A 67 12.45 13.43 9.07
N CYS A 68 11.97 13.21 7.85
CA CYS A 68 10.55 13.34 7.53
C CYS A 68 9.72 12.21 8.19
N PRO A 69 8.40 12.40 8.35
CA PRO A 69 7.50 11.32 8.79
C PRO A 69 7.64 10.06 7.92
N SER A 70 7.54 8.89 8.57
CA SER A 70 7.54 7.58 7.91
C SER A 70 6.24 7.23 7.17
N VAL A 71 5.22 8.07 7.32
CA VAL A 71 3.91 7.96 6.65
C VAL A 71 3.68 9.22 5.83
N VAL A 72 3.08 9.07 4.66
CA VAL A 72 2.72 10.18 3.78
C VAL A 72 1.26 10.03 3.41
N ASP A 73 0.49 11.12 3.51
CA ASP A 73 -0.92 11.11 3.11
C ASP A 73 -1.00 11.21 1.57
N LEU A 74 -1.11 10.04 0.96
CA LEU A 74 -1.21 9.85 -0.49
C LEU A 74 -2.44 9.01 -0.77
N LYS A 75 -3.35 9.53 -1.60
CA LYS A 75 -4.63 8.89 -1.95
C LYS A 75 -4.51 7.48 -2.56
N ASN A 76 -3.33 7.11 -3.06
CA ASN A 76 -3.04 5.82 -3.70
C ASN A 76 -2.13 4.91 -2.87
N ASP A 77 -1.72 5.36 -1.68
CA ASP A 77 -0.80 4.62 -0.81
C ASP A 77 -1.54 3.90 0.33
N VAL A 78 -0.97 2.82 0.86
CA VAL A 78 -1.69 2.00 1.86
C VAL A 78 -1.90 2.76 3.17
N GLU A 79 -1.01 3.68 3.51
CA GLU A 79 -1.07 4.53 4.71
C GLU A 79 -2.10 5.65 4.58
N GLY A 80 -2.48 6.06 3.37
CA GLY A 80 -3.55 7.03 3.13
C GLY A 80 -4.95 6.52 3.51
N ASN A 81 -5.08 5.21 3.80
CA ASN A 81 -6.32 4.59 4.26
C ASN A 81 -6.40 4.43 5.79
N TRP A 82 -5.39 4.87 6.53
CA TRP A 82 -5.37 4.78 7.99
C TRP A 82 -6.27 5.85 8.60
N ASP A 83 -6.81 5.58 9.79
CA ASP A 83 -7.57 6.61 10.51
C ASP A 83 -6.63 7.74 10.96
N GLU A 84 -7.18 8.95 11.07
CA GLU A 84 -6.43 10.16 11.40
C GLU A 84 -5.57 10.02 12.68
N ASN A 85 -6.04 9.28 13.68
CA ASN A 85 -5.30 9.09 14.93
C ASN A 85 -4.08 8.18 14.70
N THR A 86 -4.28 7.05 14.03
CA THR A 86 -3.18 6.15 13.63
C THR A 86 -2.15 6.88 12.75
N PHE A 87 -2.60 7.67 11.78
CA PHE A 87 -1.73 8.45 10.90
C PHE A 87 -0.93 9.50 11.69
N GLN A 88 -1.56 10.23 12.60
CA GLN A 88 -0.89 11.22 13.44
C GLN A 88 0.12 10.59 14.41
N LEU A 89 -0.22 9.45 15.00
CA LEU A 89 0.67 8.72 15.91
C LEU A 89 1.90 8.20 15.17
N LEU A 90 1.72 7.51 14.05
CA LEU A 90 2.82 6.97 13.23
C LEU A 90 3.61 8.05 12.50
N GLY A 91 2.99 9.20 12.23
CA GLY A 91 3.66 10.40 11.70
C GLY A 91 4.72 10.99 12.63
N ARG A 92 4.73 10.62 13.92
CA ARG A 92 5.78 10.99 14.87
C ARG A 92 7.05 10.17 14.70
N THR A 93 6.96 9.00 14.07
CA THR A 93 8.12 8.16 13.76
C THR A 93 8.75 8.65 12.45
N SER A 94 10.03 9.00 12.50
CA SER A 94 10.77 9.42 11.31
C SER A 94 10.97 8.24 10.33
N LEU A 95 11.15 8.52 9.06
CA LEU A 95 11.44 7.51 8.05
C LEU A 95 12.73 6.75 8.35
N LEU A 96 13.76 7.42 8.88
CA LEU A 96 14.99 6.81 9.36
C LEU A 96 14.70 5.80 10.49
N ASP A 97 13.96 6.23 11.51
CA ASP A 97 13.67 5.38 12.68
C ASP A 97 12.81 4.18 12.29
N HIS A 98 11.79 4.40 11.46
CA HIS A 98 10.96 3.32 10.94
C HIS A 98 11.78 2.30 10.17
N SER A 99 12.65 2.75 9.25
CA SER A 99 13.51 1.86 8.47
C SER A 99 14.44 1.03 9.36
N ILE A 100 14.99 1.62 10.42
CA ILE A 100 15.80 0.91 11.43
C ILE A 100 14.95 -0.09 12.22
N ASN A 101 13.74 0.29 12.64
CA ASN A 101 12.82 -0.61 13.36
C ASN A 101 12.47 -1.84 12.53
N VAL A 102 12.15 -1.67 11.24
CA VAL A 102 11.89 -2.78 10.31
C VAL A 102 13.12 -3.67 10.19
N ALA A 103 14.29 -3.07 10.05
CA ALA A 103 15.56 -3.77 9.92
C ALA A 103 15.92 -4.61 11.17
N GLU A 104 15.64 -4.10 12.38
CA GLU A 104 15.76 -4.85 13.63
C GLU A 104 14.77 -6.03 13.69
N GLN A 105 13.51 -5.83 13.27
CA GLN A 105 12.52 -6.90 13.20
C GLN A 105 12.89 -8.00 12.20
N VAL A 106 13.51 -7.64 11.07
CA VAL A 106 14.06 -8.61 10.11
C VAL A 106 15.13 -9.49 10.75
N ALA A 107 16.08 -8.87 11.48
CA ALA A 107 17.13 -9.62 12.16
C ALA A 107 16.54 -10.61 13.17
N GLN A 108 15.56 -10.17 13.96
CA GLN A 108 14.90 -11.03 14.94
C GLN A 108 14.14 -12.19 14.28
N LEU A 109 13.27 -11.89 13.30
CA LEU A 109 12.45 -12.91 12.63
C LEU A 109 13.26 -14.01 11.96
N LEU A 110 14.37 -13.65 11.32
CA LEU A 110 15.23 -14.60 10.63
C LEU A 110 16.17 -15.34 11.59
N ALA A 111 16.58 -14.72 12.70
CA ALA A 111 17.33 -15.43 13.74
C ALA A 111 16.44 -16.49 14.42
N ASP A 112 15.19 -16.14 14.74
CA ASP A 112 14.22 -17.07 15.35
C ASP A 112 13.87 -18.25 14.44
N ALA A 113 13.94 -18.05 13.12
CA ALA A 113 13.67 -19.07 12.10
C ALA A 113 14.92 -19.86 11.66
N ASP A 114 16.08 -19.61 12.26
CA ASP A 114 17.36 -20.17 11.85
C ASP A 114 17.78 -19.87 10.39
N ASP A 115 17.26 -18.78 9.80
CA ASP A 115 17.50 -18.32 8.44
C ASP A 115 18.56 -17.19 8.35
N TRP A 116 19.60 -17.29 9.17
CA TRP A 116 20.66 -16.28 9.36
C TRP A 116 21.33 -15.80 8.07
N HIS A 117 21.40 -16.69 7.06
CA HIS A 117 22.07 -16.46 5.79
C HIS A 117 21.34 -15.48 4.86
N ILE A 118 20.04 -15.23 5.09
CA ILE A 118 19.22 -14.31 4.29
C ILE A 118 19.09 -12.93 4.95
N ILE A 119 19.59 -12.78 6.19
CA ILE A 119 19.58 -11.52 6.94
C ILE A 119 20.24 -10.38 6.14
N PRO A 120 21.43 -10.52 5.53
CA PRO A 120 22.08 -9.40 4.85
C PRO A 120 21.26 -8.83 3.68
N ASP A 121 20.71 -9.70 2.83
CA ASP A 121 19.90 -9.27 1.68
C ASP A 121 18.55 -8.67 2.13
N THR A 122 17.92 -9.26 3.15
CA THR A 122 16.66 -8.73 3.70
C THR A 122 16.86 -7.41 4.45
N MET A 123 18.04 -7.19 5.03
CA MET A 123 18.40 -5.92 5.65
C MET A 123 18.48 -4.78 4.62
N VAL A 124 19.08 -5.03 3.46
CA VAL A 124 19.10 -4.08 2.34
C VAL A 124 17.66 -3.75 1.92
N ALA A 125 16.80 -4.77 1.80
CA ALA A 125 15.39 -4.58 1.50
C ALA A 125 14.67 -3.74 2.56
N ALA A 126 14.87 -4.03 3.84
CA ALA A 126 14.25 -3.33 4.97
C ALA A 126 14.63 -1.85 5.03
N LEU A 127 15.92 -1.53 4.89
CA LEU A 127 16.36 -0.13 4.87
C LEU A 127 15.93 0.60 3.59
N GLY A 128 15.79 -0.13 2.47
CA GLY A 128 15.50 0.42 1.16
C GLY A 128 14.02 0.60 0.81
N HIS A 129 13.10 -0.12 1.47
CA HIS A 129 11.73 -0.28 0.95
C HIS A 129 10.92 1.01 0.86
N ASP A 130 11.15 1.93 1.80
CA ASP A 130 10.43 3.19 1.92
C ASP A 130 11.23 4.40 1.43
N LEU A 131 12.37 4.21 0.75
CA LEU A 131 13.15 5.33 0.17
C LEU A 131 12.33 6.14 -0.84
N GLY A 132 11.22 5.61 -1.34
CA GLY A 132 10.29 6.36 -2.18
C GLY A 132 9.64 7.55 -1.46
N LYS A 133 9.61 7.56 -0.12
CA LYS A 133 9.03 8.61 0.73
C LYS A 133 10.00 9.77 1.03
N LEU A 134 11.25 9.68 0.60
CA LEU A 134 12.25 10.73 0.80
C LEU A 134 11.77 12.08 0.26
N ILE A 135 12.21 13.17 0.90
CA ILE A 135 11.82 14.54 0.51
C ILE A 135 12.19 14.82 -0.95
N SER A 136 13.38 14.40 -1.38
CA SER A 136 13.85 14.53 -2.77
C SER A 136 12.98 13.78 -3.79
N MET A 137 12.26 12.75 -3.35
CA MET A 137 11.40 11.91 -4.19
C MET A 137 9.93 12.34 -4.19
N ARG A 138 9.53 13.30 -3.33
CA ARG A 138 8.12 13.68 -3.15
C ARG A 138 7.42 14.09 -4.44
N SER A 139 8.04 14.93 -5.29
CA SER A 139 7.42 15.35 -6.56
C SER A 139 7.10 14.15 -7.45
N TYR A 140 8.01 13.18 -7.52
CA TYR A 140 7.82 11.97 -8.30
C TYR A 140 6.83 11.00 -7.64
N LEU A 141 6.85 10.90 -6.31
CA LEU A 141 5.89 10.14 -5.51
C LEU A 141 4.46 10.63 -5.70
N TYR A 142 4.22 11.95 -5.67
CA TYR A 142 2.91 12.54 -5.92
C TYR A 142 2.39 12.27 -7.34
N SER A 143 3.29 12.13 -8.32
CA SER A 143 2.92 11.77 -9.70
C SER A 143 2.64 10.27 -9.90
N THR A 144 3.39 9.40 -9.21
CA THR A 144 3.30 7.93 -9.39
C THR A 144 2.25 7.30 -8.47
N GLY A 145 2.09 7.82 -7.25
CA GLY A 145 1.09 7.37 -6.28
C GLY A 145 1.44 6.12 -5.47
N GLU A 146 2.55 5.42 -5.75
CA GLU A 146 2.99 4.23 -4.99
C GLU A 146 4.48 4.37 -4.61
N HIS A 147 4.82 4.57 -3.33
CA HIS A 147 6.22 4.64 -2.90
C HIS A 147 7.04 3.36 -3.12
N PRO A 148 6.47 2.12 -3.09
CA PRO A 148 7.24 0.92 -3.37
C PRO A 148 7.87 0.93 -4.78
N LEU A 149 7.20 1.55 -5.76
CA LEU A 149 7.72 1.69 -7.12
C LEU A 149 8.79 2.78 -7.19
N VAL A 150 8.58 3.88 -6.47
CA VAL A 150 9.49 5.02 -6.43
C VAL A 150 10.81 4.67 -5.75
N ALA A 151 10.79 3.82 -4.71
CA ALA A 151 11.95 3.40 -3.94
C ALA A 151 13.07 2.75 -4.79
N GLY A 152 12.73 2.17 -5.95
CA GLY A 152 13.72 1.59 -6.86
C GLY A 152 14.70 2.62 -7.43
N ARG A 153 14.29 3.87 -7.64
CA ARG A 153 15.12 4.93 -8.23
C ARG A 153 16.28 5.37 -7.32
N PRO A 154 16.06 5.79 -6.06
CA PRO A 154 17.16 6.12 -5.16
C PRO A 154 18.04 4.89 -4.87
N LEU A 155 17.44 3.69 -4.78
CA LEU A 155 18.17 2.46 -4.51
C LEU A 155 19.13 2.07 -5.64
N ALA A 156 18.70 2.19 -6.90
CA ALA A 156 19.57 1.95 -8.07
C ALA A 156 20.75 2.93 -8.15
N GLY A 157 20.63 4.11 -7.53
CA GLY A 157 21.71 5.11 -7.41
C GLY A 157 22.68 4.84 -6.26
N ILE A 158 22.43 3.85 -5.39
CA ILE A 158 23.36 3.47 -4.33
C ILE A 158 24.51 2.65 -4.92
N ALA A 159 25.73 3.15 -4.76
CA ALA A 159 26.94 2.43 -5.17
C ALA A 159 27.00 1.04 -4.53
N GLY A 160 27.32 0.00 -5.31
CA GLY A 160 27.40 -1.38 -4.84
C GLY A 160 26.07 -2.15 -4.88
N PHE A 161 24.92 -1.48 -5.06
CA PHE A 161 23.62 -2.16 -5.07
C PHE A 161 23.42 -3.02 -6.32
N ASN A 162 23.82 -2.51 -7.49
CA ASN A 162 23.62 -3.19 -8.77
C ASN A 162 24.53 -4.42 -8.96
N GLU A 163 25.55 -4.53 -8.13
CA GLU A 163 26.52 -5.61 -8.07
C GLU A 163 26.09 -6.74 -7.12
N LEU A 164 25.06 -6.51 -6.28
CA LEU A 164 24.56 -7.54 -5.37
C LEU A 164 23.96 -8.72 -6.13
N ARG A 165 24.34 -9.94 -5.73
CA ARG A 165 23.87 -11.19 -6.36
C ARG A 165 22.36 -11.35 -6.36
N ARG A 166 21.67 -10.89 -5.29
CA ARG A 166 20.21 -10.99 -5.13
C ARG A 166 19.49 -9.67 -5.39
N LYS A 167 20.09 -8.72 -6.13
CA LYS A 167 19.49 -7.40 -6.35
C LYS A 167 18.05 -7.46 -6.88
N ASP A 168 17.76 -8.41 -7.77
CA ASP A 168 16.43 -8.53 -8.40
C ASP A 168 15.39 -9.04 -7.40
N GLU A 169 15.77 -10.00 -6.54
CA GLU A 169 14.93 -10.48 -5.44
C GLU A 169 14.66 -9.37 -4.41
N ILE A 170 15.67 -8.56 -4.08
CA ILE A 170 15.56 -7.41 -3.17
C ILE A 170 14.63 -6.34 -3.78
N LEU A 171 14.84 -5.96 -5.05
CA LEU A 171 13.98 -5.01 -5.75
C LEU A 171 12.54 -5.51 -5.85
N GLN A 172 12.34 -6.80 -6.10
CA GLN A 172 11.02 -7.39 -6.17
C GLN A 172 10.32 -7.39 -4.81
N ALA A 173 11.05 -7.70 -3.73
CA ALA A 173 10.54 -7.63 -2.36
C ALA A 173 10.08 -6.19 -2.02
N ILE A 174 10.87 -5.18 -2.38
CA ILE A 174 10.53 -3.77 -2.20
C ILE A 174 9.30 -3.41 -3.04
N LYS A 175 9.27 -3.69 -4.35
CA LYS A 175 8.13 -3.35 -5.23
C LYS A 175 6.81 -3.97 -4.77
N LEU A 176 6.86 -5.15 -4.16
CA LEU A 176 5.67 -5.91 -3.75
C LEU A 176 5.31 -5.79 -2.27
N HIS A 177 5.99 -4.97 -1.46
CA HIS A 177 5.76 -5.00 0.00
C HIS A 177 4.32 -4.56 0.40
N HIS A 178 3.67 -3.69 -0.39
CA HIS A 178 2.24 -3.37 -0.27
C HIS A 178 1.29 -4.41 -0.87
N LYS A 179 1.80 -5.26 -1.76
CA LYS A 179 1.07 -6.28 -2.51
C LYS A 179 1.28 -7.64 -1.86
N LYS A 180 1.05 -8.73 -2.59
CA LYS A 180 1.33 -10.09 -2.09
C LYS A 180 2.85 -10.31 -2.17
N PRO A 181 3.54 -10.48 -1.02
CA PRO A 181 4.98 -10.70 -1.04
C PRO A 181 5.31 -12.05 -1.68
N GLN A 182 6.46 -12.11 -2.33
CA GLN A 182 7.02 -13.32 -2.93
C GLN A 182 8.38 -13.65 -2.29
N GLY A 183 8.79 -14.91 -2.35
CA GLY A 183 10.06 -15.37 -1.78
C GLY A 183 10.11 -15.27 -0.25
N LEU A 184 11.27 -15.59 0.33
CA LEU A 184 11.52 -15.45 1.76
C LEU A 184 11.73 -13.97 2.13
N ILE A 185 12.59 -13.26 1.38
CA ILE A 185 12.90 -11.84 1.59
C ILE A 185 11.62 -10.98 1.66
N GLY A 186 10.73 -11.10 0.67
CA GLY A 186 9.50 -10.30 0.63
C GLY A 186 8.52 -10.64 1.76
N ARG A 187 8.39 -11.92 2.12
CA ARG A 187 7.52 -12.35 3.22
C ARG A 187 8.02 -11.85 4.56
N THR A 188 9.32 -11.96 4.81
CA THR A 188 9.97 -11.46 6.01
C THR A 188 9.91 -9.94 6.09
N LEU A 189 10.18 -9.23 4.99
CA LEU A 189 10.09 -7.77 4.93
C LEU A 189 8.69 -7.28 5.35
N LYS A 190 7.64 -7.87 4.78
CA LYS A 190 6.26 -7.51 5.10
C LYS A 190 5.88 -7.79 6.56
N ALA A 191 6.33 -8.93 7.10
CA ALA A 191 6.10 -9.27 8.50
C ALA A 191 6.85 -8.33 9.46
N ALA A 192 8.09 -7.97 9.10
CA ALA A 192 8.93 -7.06 9.86
C ALA A 192 8.35 -5.64 9.89
N ASP A 193 7.88 -5.13 8.74
CA ASP A 193 7.19 -3.84 8.64
C ASP A 193 5.95 -3.80 9.55
N GLN A 194 5.08 -4.80 9.45
CA GLN A 194 3.89 -4.88 10.31
C GLN A 194 4.22 -4.91 11.81
N LYS A 195 5.26 -5.67 12.21
CA LYS A 195 5.72 -5.70 13.61
C LYS A 195 6.32 -4.36 14.05
N ALA A 196 7.07 -3.69 13.18
CA ALA A 196 7.61 -2.36 13.47
C ALA A 196 6.49 -1.34 13.67
N ARG A 197 5.48 -1.32 12.78
CA ARG A 197 4.29 -0.45 12.92
C ARG A 197 3.51 -0.71 14.20
N GLN A 198 3.33 -1.98 14.57
CA GLN A 198 2.69 -2.33 15.83
C GLN A 198 3.46 -1.77 17.03
N LYS A 199 4.78 -1.99 17.07
CA LYS A 199 5.65 -1.48 18.14
C LYS A 199 5.65 0.04 18.21
N GLU A 200 5.72 0.73 17.07
CA GLU A 200 5.66 2.19 16.98
C GLU A 200 4.36 2.77 17.53
N LEU A 201 3.23 2.12 17.23
CA LEU A 201 1.93 2.51 17.80
C LEU A 201 1.89 2.32 19.32
N GLU A 202 2.35 1.17 19.80
CA GLU A 202 2.40 0.85 21.24
C GLU A 202 3.28 1.87 22.00
N GLU A 203 4.46 2.20 21.47
CA GLU A 203 5.35 3.20 22.04
C GLU A 203 4.76 4.63 21.99
N ALA A 204 4.09 4.99 20.89
CA ALA A 204 3.45 6.29 20.76
C ALA A 204 2.29 6.48 21.76
N VAL A 205 1.51 5.43 22.02
CA VAL A 205 0.44 5.43 23.02
C VAL A 205 1.03 5.54 24.44
N GLN A 206 2.05 4.75 24.78
CA GLN A 206 2.69 4.80 26.09
C GLN A 206 3.31 6.17 26.40
N LYS A 207 3.91 6.85 25.41
CA LYS A 207 4.43 8.22 25.57
C LYS A 207 3.34 9.24 25.87
N ILE A 208 2.12 9.04 25.34
CA ILE A 208 0.97 9.89 25.64
C ILE A 208 0.48 9.64 27.06
N GLU A 209 0.37 8.37 27.47
CA GLU A 209 -0.12 7.98 28.80
C GLU A 209 0.83 8.40 29.93
N THR A 210 2.14 8.37 29.69
CA THR A 210 3.17 8.73 30.69
C THR A 210 3.40 10.24 30.82
N GLY A 211 2.71 11.08 30.03
CA GLY A 211 2.86 12.53 30.07
C GLY A 211 4.23 13.05 29.62
N ALA A 212 5.10 12.17 29.11
CA ALA A 212 6.39 12.51 28.51
C ALA A 212 6.25 13.00 27.05
N ALA A 213 5.06 13.46 26.68
CA ALA A 213 4.84 14.10 25.39
C ALA A 213 5.60 15.43 25.37
N ASP A 214 6.56 15.56 24.46
CA ASP A 214 7.09 16.87 24.10
C ASP A 214 5.90 17.81 23.83
N PRO A 215 5.98 19.08 24.27
CA PRO A 215 4.95 20.05 23.93
C PRO A 215 4.79 20.01 22.42
N VAL A 216 3.54 20.06 21.96
CA VAL A 216 3.20 20.18 20.54
C VAL A 216 4.08 21.28 19.95
N SER A 217 5.20 20.89 19.34
CA SER A 217 6.02 21.79 18.57
C SER A 217 5.13 22.15 17.40
N GLU A 218 4.69 23.40 17.39
CA GLU A 218 4.12 24.06 16.23
C GLU A 218 5.09 23.88 15.06
N ASN A 219 4.98 22.75 14.36
CA ASN A 219 5.38 22.66 12.97
C ASN A 219 4.18 23.10 12.13
N PRO A 220 4.44 23.88 11.07
CA PRO A 220 3.56 24.95 10.68
C PRO A 220 2.24 24.41 10.16
N ALA A 221 1.19 25.22 10.38
CA ALA A 221 -0.09 25.13 9.70
C ALA A 221 0.07 24.70 8.22
N PRO A 222 -0.90 23.96 7.65
CA PRO A 222 -0.85 23.50 6.28
C PRO A 222 -0.51 24.68 5.37
N GLY A 223 0.71 24.64 4.81
CA GLY A 223 1.24 25.70 3.97
C GLY A 223 0.22 26.04 2.89
N LYS A 224 -0.14 27.33 2.85
CA LYS A 224 -0.91 27.94 1.76
C LYS A 224 -0.37 27.43 0.43
N LYS A 225 -1.31 27.11 -0.48
CA LYS A 225 -1.06 26.92 -1.91
C LYS A 225 -0.16 28.05 -2.42
N GLN A 226 1.14 27.80 -2.54
CA GLN A 226 2.03 28.67 -3.29
C GLN A 226 1.95 28.22 -4.74
N ARG A 227 1.09 28.90 -5.50
CA ARG A 227 1.17 28.93 -6.96
C ARG A 227 2.58 29.39 -7.32
N CYS A 228 3.36 28.54 -7.96
CA CYS A 228 4.38 28.99 -8.89
C CYS A 228 3.92 28.56 -10.27
N SER A 229 3.51 29.56 -11.03
CA SER A 229 3.55 29.54 -12.48
C SER A 229 4.98 29.25 -12.91
N ASP A 230 5.15 28.20 -13.71
CA ASP A 230 5.88 28.25 -14.98
C ASP A 230 5.71 26.89 -15.66
N ASN A 231 4.50 26.71 -16.20
CA ASN A 231 4.13 25.64 -17.11
C ASN A 231 4.79 25.88 -18.47
N THR A 232 6.07 25.54 -18.63
CA THR A 232 6.60 25.25 -19.99
C THR A 232 7.90 24.43 -19.97
N ALA A 233 8.77 24.57 -18.96
CA ALA A 233 10.08 23.90 -18.98
C ALA A 233 10.06 22.40 -18.58
N ALA A 234 9.01 21.94 -17.89
CA ALA A 234 8.90 20.54 -17.46
C ALA A 234 8.36 19.59 -18.55
N TRP A 235 7.84 20.13 -19.66
CA TRP A 235 7.39 19.33 -20.81
C TRP A 235 8.52 19.05 -21.81
N GLN A 236 9.58 19.85 -21.85
CA GLN A 236 10.72 19.63 -22.75
C GLN A 236 11.67 18.51 -22.27
N ALA A 237 11.79 18.26 -20.96
CA ALA A 237 12.72 17.26 -20.44
C ALA A 237 12.21 15.79 -20.56
N GLN A 238 10.96 15.60 -21.01
CA GLN A 238 10.35 14.28 -21.15
C GLN A 238 10.45 13.71 -22.58
N GLU A 239 10.79 14.56 -23.56
CA GLU A 239 10.90 14.18 -24.98
C GLU A 239 12.31 13.69 -25.39
N ASP A 240 13.38 14.07 -24.67
CA ASP A 240 14.77 13.78 -25.07
C ASP A 240 15.32 12.42 -24.57
N ILE A 241 14.56 11.63 -23.80
CA ILE A 241 15.04 10.37 -23.22
C ILE A 241 14.42 9.12 -23.88
N TYR A 242 13.34 9.27 -24.65
CA TYR A 242 12.59 8.13 -25.23
C TYR A 242 12.70 7.99 -26.74
N ASN A 243 13.65 8.66 -27.38
CA ASN A 243 13.88 8.52 -28.81
C ASN A 243 15.31 8.08 -29.12
N GLN A 244 15.60 6.80 -28.88
CA GLN A 244 16.41 5.99 -29.81
C GLN A 244 16.18 4.49 -29.58
N ASP A 245 15.79 3.84 -30.67
CA ASP A 245 15.80 2.42 -30.99
C ASP A 245 14.75 1.48 -30.38
N GLN A 246 13.58 1.56 -31.02
CA GLN A 246 12.80 0.47 -31.62
C GLN A 246 13.23 -0.98 -31.32
N THR A 247 12.36 -1.72 -30.64
CA THR A 247 11.67 -2.90 -31.23
C THR A 247 10.36 -3.13 -30.49
N GLY A 248 9.29 -3.41 -31.25
CA GLY A 248 7.91 -3.12 -30.88
C GLY A 248 7.31 -3.95 -29.74
N GLN A 249 6.50 -3.29 -28.92
CA GLN A 249 5.09 -3.65 -28.70
C GLN A 249 4.36 -2.46 -28.08
N GLU A 250 3.38 -1.93 -28.81
CA GLU A 250 2.51 -0.82 -28.41
C GLU A 250 1.76 -1.16 -27.12
N ARG A 251 1.86 -0.30 -26.10
CA ARG A 251 0.94 -0.33 -24.95
C ARG A 251 -0.33 0.43 -25.32
N THR A 252 -1.42 -0.31 -25.45
CA THR A 252 -2.77 0.22 -25.67
C THR A 252 -3.22 1.06 -24.47
N LYS A 253 -3.88 2.19 -24.79
CA LYS A 253 -4.70 2.98 -23.86
C LYS A 253 -5.71 2.05 -23.17
N GLY A 254 -5.92 2.23 -21.85
CA GLY A 254 -6.79 1.38 -21.03
C GLY A 254 -8.12 1.04 -21.70
N GLU A 255 -8.33 -0.25 -21.91
CA GLU A 255 -9.59 -0.79 -22.46
C GLU A 255 -10.73 -0.52 -21.47
N LYS A 256 -11.88 -0.11 -22.03
CA LYS A 256 -13.14 -0.05 -21.29
C LYS A 256 -13.45 -1.48 -20.81
N PRO A 257 -13.98 -1.68 -19.59
CA PRO A 257 -14.34 -3.02 -19.13
C PRO A 257 -15.34 -3.64 -20.11
N GLU A 258 -14.95 -4.74 -20.76
CA GLU A 258 -15.86 -5.48 -21.62
C GLU A 258 -16.93 -6.16 -20.76
N LEU A 259 -18.17 -6.14 -21.25
CA LEU A 259 -19.28 -6.84 -20.59
C LEU A 259 -19.03 -8.34 -20.70
N MET A 260 -19.14 -9.04 -19.58
CA MET A 260 -18.97 -10.50 -19.53
C MET A 260 -20.33 -11.18 -19.59
N ASP A 261 -20.40 -12.34 -20.21
CA ASP A 261 -21.64 -13.13 -20.15
C ASP A 261 -21.87 -13.68 -18.74
N ILE A 262 -23.01 -13.33 -18.16
CA ILE A 262 -23.45 -13.77 -16.83
C ILE A 262 -24.74 -14.60 -16.88
N SER A 263 -25.30 -14.81 -18.08
CA SER A 263 -26.62 -15.42 -18.27
C SER A 263 -26.72 -16.85 -17.74
N GLY A 264 -25.61 -17.58 -17.69
CA GLY A 264 -25.55 -18.97 -17.23
C GLY A 264 -25.67 -19.16 -15.70
N TRP A 265 -25.60 -18.09 -14.90
CA TRP A 265 -25.57 -18.20 -13.43
C TRP A 265 -26.23 -17.04 -12.67
N PHE A 266 -26.45 -15.90 -13.32
CA PHE A 266 -26.99 -14.72 -12.66
C PHE A 266 -28.53 -14.76 -12.63
N ASP A 267 -29.08 -14.58 -11.43
CA ASP A 267 -30.51 -14.41 -11.18
C ASP A 267 -30.73 -13.09 -10.43
N ALA A 268 -31.41 -12.13 -11.07
CA ALA A 268 -31.59 -10.80 -10.52
C ALA A 268 -32.38 -10.81 -9.19
N ALA A 269 -33.43 -11.63 -9.08
CA ALA A 269 -34.26 -11.69 -7.89
C ALA A 269 -33.48 -12.32 -6.72
N GLY A 270 -32.86 -13.49 -6.94
CA GLY A 270 -32.03 -14.15 -5.93
C GLY A 270 -30.82 -13.31 -5.51
N PHE A 271 -30.25 -12.51 -6.42
CA PHE A 271 -29.16 -11.59 -6.08
C PHE A 271 -29.61 -10.50 -5.10
N LEU A 272 -30.79 -9.90 -5.31
CA LEU A 272 -31.35 -8.89 -4.40
C LEU A 272 -31.69 -9.49 -3.04
N ASP A 273 -32.23 -10.70 -3.01
CA ASP A 273 -32.54 -11.43 -1.76
C ASP A 273 -31.28 -11.74 -0.95
N GLU A 274 -30.17 -12.11 -1.59
CA GLU A 274 -28.89 -12.37 -0.91
C GLU A 274 -28.19 -11.08 -0.44
N LEU A 275 -28.49 -9.92 -1.04
CA LEU A 275 -28.00 -8.61 -0.57
C LEU A 275 -28.74 -8.12 0.69
N LYS A 276 -30.02 -8.44 0.82
CA LYS A 276 -30.90 -7.94 1.89
C LYS A 276 -30.33 -8.13 3.32
N PRO A 277 -29.73 -9.27 3.71
CA PRO A 277 -29.16 -9.46 5.04
C PRO A 277 -27.98 -8.57 5.39
N TYR A 278 -27.37 -7.88 4.42
CA TYR A 278 -26.23 -6.98 4.64
C TYR A 278 -26.68 -5.54 4.93
N ILE A 279 -27.95 -5.19 4.64
CA ILE A 279 -28.51 -3.85 4.85
C ILE A 279 -28.52 -3.53 6.34
N ASN A 280 -27.90 -2.40 6.71
CA ASN A 280 -27.78 -1.92 8.07
C ASN A 280 -27.15 -2.92 9.06
N LYS A 281 -26.47 -3.96 8.56
CA LYS A 281 -25.81 -4.96 9.38
C LYS A 281 -24.40 -4.51 9.76
N MET A 282 -24.10 -4.62 11.05
CA MET A 282 -22.78 -4.35 11.60
C MET A 282 -21.95 -5.64 11.66
N PHE A 283 -20.74 -5.58 11.12
CA PHE A 283 -19.68 -6.58 11.24
C PHE A 283 -18.61 -6.01 12.17
N GLY A 284 -18.83 -6.17 13.48
CA GLY A 284 -18.07 -5.45 14.51
C GLY A 284 -18.33 -3.95 14.43
N ARG A 285 -17.28 -3.14 14.17
CA ARG A 285 -17.41 -1.69 13.94
C ARG A 285 -17.59 -1.30 12.46
N ARG A 286 -17.56 -2.27 11.54
CA ARG A 286 -17.69 -2.04 10.09
C ARG A 286 -19.11 -2.35 9.62
N PHE A 287 -19.50 -1.76 8.50
CA PHE A 287 -20.73 -2.07 7.78
C PHE A 287 -20.38 -2.17 6.30
N LEU A 288 -21.20 -2.90 5.54
CA LEU A 288 -20.99 -3.07 4.10
C LEU A 288 -22.13 -2.49 3.26
N ALA A 289 -23.30 -2.29 3.86
CA ALA A 289 -24.41 -1.58 3.26
C ALA A 289 -25.18 -0.79 4.33
N PHE A 290 -25.81 0.30 3.91
CA PHE A 290 -26.66 1.10 4.77
C PHE A 290 -27.78 1.74 3.95
N SER A 291 -28.97 1.83 4.54
CA SER A 291 -30.09 2.56 3.95
C SER A 291 -29.99 4.05 4.28
N MET A 292 -30.75 4.89 3.58
CA MET A 292 -30.88 6.31 3.87
C MET A 292 -32.33 6.77 3.63
N ALA A 293 -32.78 7.75 4.41
CA ALA A 293 -34.12 8.33 4.27
C ALA A 293 -34.36 9.06 2.92
N ASP A 294 -33.33 9.19 2.08
CA ASP A 294 -33.41 9.68 0.70
C ASP A 294 -34.01 8.65 -0.29
N GLY A 295 -34.36 7.45 0.20
CA GLY A 295 -34.99 6.39 -0.59
C GLY A 295 -33.99 5.40 -1.18
N TYR A 296 -32.71 5.47 -0.81
CA TYR A 296 -31.67 4.60 -1.37
C TYR A 296 -31.01 3.69 -0.33
N VAL A 297 -30.46 2.58 -0.82
CA VAL A 297 -29.56 1.70 -0.09
C VAL A 297 -28.22 1.67 -0.79
N TYR A 298 -27.17 2.00 -0.05
CA TYR A 298 -25.81 2.11 -0.57
C TYR A 298 -25.00 0.86 -0.23
N PHE A 299 -24.64 0.08 -1.24
CA PHE A 299 -23.82 -1.13 -1.08
C PHE A 299 -22.37 -0.89 -1.47
N GLN A 300 -21.43 -1.31 -0.63
CA GLN A 300 -20.01 -1.35 -0.99
C GLN A 300 -19.76 -2.47 -2.00
N THR A 301 -18.84 -2.25 -2.93
CA THR A 301 -18.42 -3.22 -3.97
C THR A 301 -18.19 -4.62 -3.42
N LYS A 302 -17.59 -4.71 -2.23
CA LYS A 302 -17.28 -5.98 -1.57
C LYS A 302 -18.49 -6.90 -1.39
N VAL A 303 -19.68 -6.37 -1.09
CA VAL A 303 -20.89 -7.20 -0.94
C VAL A 303 -21.35 -7.73 -2.28
N LEU A 304 -21.35 -6.88 -3.31
CA LEU A 304 -21.75 -7.28 -4.65
C LEU A 304 -20.84 -8.41 -5.17
N GLU A 305 -19.52 -8.29 -4.95
CA GLU A 305 -18.56 -9.35 -5.30
C GLU A 305 -18.82 -10.65 -4.53
N GLU A 306 -19.08 -10.57 -3.23
CA GLU A 306 -19.30 -11.75 -2.38
C GLU A 306 -20.57 -12.50 -2.79
N VAL A 307 -21.68 -11.78 -3.04
CA VAL A 307 -22.93 -12.37 -3.51
C VAL A 307 -22.78 -12.94 -4.92
N ALA A 308 -22.15 -12.20 -5.84
CA ALA A 308 -21.93 -12.67 -7.21
C ALA A 308 -21.14 -13.98 -7.26
N ARG A 309 -20.07 -14.09 -6.46
CA ARG A 309 -19.27 -15.31 -6.36
C ARG A 309 -20.06 -16.48 -5.81
N LYS A 310 -20.82 -16.25 -4.73
CA LYS A 310 -21.63 -17.28 -4.09
C LYS A 310 -22.70 -17.83 -5.05
N MET A 311 -23.30 -16.97 -5.86
CA MET A 311 -24.26 -17.38 -6.90
C MET A 311 -23.58 -18.17 -8.02
N ALA A 312 -22.46 -17.66 -8.54
CA ALA A 312 -21.69 -18.35 -9.57
C ALA A 312 -21.20 -19.74 -9.11
N GLU A 313 -20.74 -19.86 -7.86
CA GLU A 313 -20.31 -21.13 -7.25
C GLU A 313 -21.45 -22.14 -7.19
N ARG A 314 -22.64 -21.73 -6.74
CA ARG A 314 -23.84 -22.60 -6.70
C ARG A 314 -24.28 -23.06 -8.08
N ALA A 315 -24.13 -22.22 -9.10
CA ALA A 315 -24.44 -22.53 -10.49
C ALA A 315 -23.32 -23.33 -11.19
N GLY A 316 -22.21 -23.65 -10.51
CA GLY A 316 -21.09 -24.37 -11.10
C GLY A 316 -20.20 -23.54 -12.02
N SER A 317 -20.39 -22.22 -12.08
CA SER A 317 -19.57 -21.29 -12.86
C SER A 317 -18.27 -20.93 -12.12
N MET A 318 -17.35 -21.90 -12.11
CA MET A 318 -16.08 -21.81 -11.36
C MET A 318 -15.16 -20.70 -11.89
N GLU A 319 -15.29 -20.30 -13.15
CA GLU A 319 -14.53 -19.20 -13.74
C GLU A 319 -14.75 -17.88 -12.98
N ILE A 320 -16.01 -17.57 -12.63
CA ILE A 320 -16.37 -16.38 -11.84
C ILE A 320 -16.11 -16.59 -10.35
N ALA A 321 -16.46 -17.77 -9.83
CA ALA A 321 -16.30 -18.08 -8.40
C ALA A 321 -14.84 -18.02 -7.94
N THR A 322 -13.91 -18.49 -8.78
CA THR A 322 -12.47 -18.58 -8.47
C THR A 322 -11.67 -17.34 -8.88
N MET A 323 -12.28 -16.33 -9.51
CA MET A 323 -11.59 -15.09 -9.91
C MET A 323 -10.78 -14.50 -8.76
N GLY A 324 -9.60 -13.94 -9.03
CA GLY A 324 -8.80 -13.29 -7.98
C GLY A 324 -9.57 -12.17 -7.27
N ARG A 325 -9.27 -11.90 -5.99
CA ARG A 325 -9.85 -10.76 -5.23
C ARG A 325 -9.49 -9.36 -5.80
N ARG A 326 -8.68 -9.30 -6.85
CA ARG A 326 -8.27 -8.07 -7.57
C ARG A 326 -8.28 -8.28 -9.09
N ASP A 327 -9.08 -9.23 -9.56
CA ASP A 327 -9.22 -9.49 -10.99
C ASP A 327 -9.94 -8.33 -11.67
N GLU A 328 -9.35 -7.77 -12.71
CA GLU A 328 -9.97 -6.67 -13.47
C GLU A 328 -11.24 -7.13 -14.18
N SER A 329 -11.33 -8.42 -14.51
CA SER A 329 -12.52 -9.05 -15.10
C SER A 329 -13.72 -9.02 -14.16
N MET A 330 -13.50 -9.05 -12.83
CA MET A 330 -14.60 -8.92 -11.85
C MET A 330 -15.29 -7.56 -11.96
N ARG A 331 -14.59 -6.50 -12.38
CA ARG A 331 -15.23 -5.21 -12.65
C ARG A 331 -16.16 -5.30 -13.86
N GLY A 332 -15.80 -6.07 -14.88
CA GLY A 332 -16.65 -6.38 -16.03
C GLY A 332 -17.90 -7.17 -15.62
N VAL A 333 -17.76 -8.17 -14.74
CA VAL A 333 -18.87 -8.92 -14.15
C VAL A 333 -19.83 -7.99 -13.39
N LEU A 334 -19.32 -7.17 -12.48
CA LEU A 334 -20.14 -6.23 -11.70
C LEU A 334 -20.81 -5.18 -12.58
N LEU A 335 -20.11 -4.68 -13.60
CA LEU A 335 -20.69 -3.78 -14.60
C LEU A 335 -21.83 -4.43 -15.36
N THR A 336 -21.68 -5.70 -15.74
CA THR A 336 -22.73 -6.45 -16.42
C THR A 336 -23.93 -6.67 -15.52
N ILE A 337 -23.71 -7.08 -14.26
CA ILE A 337 -24.77 -7.24 -13.26
C ILE A 337 -25.55 -5.94 -13.08
N VAL A 338 -24.85 -4.83 -12.84
CA VAL A 338 -25.51 -3.54 -12.61
C VAL A 338 -26.24 -3.06 -13.86
N ASN A 339 -25.70 -3.29 -15.06
CA ASN A 339 -26.40 -2.97 -16.30
C ASN A 339 -27.67 -3.80 -16.50
N HIS A 340 -27.63 -5.09 -16.17
CA HIS A 340 -28.81 -5.96 -16.22
C HIS A 340 -29.87 -5.51 -15.21
N LEU A 341 -29.47 -5.21 -13.97
CA LEU A 341 -30.36 -4.68 -12.92
C LEU A 341 -30.94 -3.30 -13.25
N ARG A 342 -30.20 -2.46 -13.99
CA ARG A 342 -30.74 -1.22 -14.56
C ARG A 342 -31.81 -1.57 -15.59
N ALA A 343 -31.47 -2.34 -16.61
CA ALA A 343 -32.31 -2.58 -17.78
C ALA A 343 -33.63 -3.28 -17.46
N GLU A 344 -33.61 -4.32 -16.61
CA GLU A 344 -34.76 -5.21 -16.42
C GLU A 344 -35.62 -4.88 -15.20
N HIS A 345 -35.05 -4.24 -14.18
CA HIS A 345 -35.74 -4.04 -12.90
C HIS A 345 -35.75 -2.58 -12.40
N ASP A 346 -34.99 -1.70 -13.05
CA ASP A 346 -34.79 -0.28 -12.67
C ASP A 346 -34.45 -0.07 -11.18
N VAL A 347 -33.81 -1.05 -10.55
CA VAL A 347 -33.51 -1.04 -9.11
C VAL A 347 -32.28 -0.21 -8.75
N ILE A 348 -31.53 0.27 -9.75
CA ILE A 348 -30.29 1.04 -9.58
C ILE A 348 -30.60 2.53 -9.78
N ALA A 349 -30.13 3.39 -8.87
CA ALA A 349 -30.34 4.82 -8.97
C ALA A 349 -29.49 5.46 -10.10
N ARG A 350 -30.00 5.42 -11.33
CA ARG A 350 -29.30 5.86 -12.56
C ARG A 350 -28.83 7.32 -12.51
N GLY A 351 -29.53 8.18 -11.77
CA GLY A 351 -29.16 9.60 -11.62
C GLY A 351 -27.95 9.85 -10.72
N LEU A 352 -27.49 8.85 -9.96
CA LEU A 352 -26.39 9.00 -8.98
C LEU A 352 -25.06 8.42 -9.47
N ILE A 353 -25.07 7.57 -10.50
CA ILE A 353 -23.88 6.91 -11.04
C ILE A 353 -23.92 6.90 -12.58
N LYS A 354 -22.77 7.13 -13.23
CA LYS A 354 -22.64 7.14 -14.70
C LYS A 354 -22.91 5.75 -15.30
N GLU A 355 -23.46 5.69 -16.51
CA GLU A 355 -23.85 4.44 -17.18
C GLU A 355 -22.69 3.44 -17.36
N SER A 356 -21.49 3.93 -17.66
CA SER A 356 -20.30 3.09 -17.83
C SER A 356 -19.67 2.58 -16.52
N TYR A 357 -20.31 2.80 -15.37
CA TYR A 357 -19.80 2.43 -14.06
C TYR A 357 -20.83 1.62 -13.28
N PHE A 358 -20.38 0.66 -12.48
CA PHE A 358 -21.26 -0.12 -11.61
C PHE A 358 -21.50 0.54 -10.25
N GLY A 359 -20.78 1.61 -9.92
CA GLY A 359 -20.96 2.40 -8.71
C GLY A 359 -20.34 3.79 -8.85
N GLY A 360 -20.34 4.56 -7.76
CA GLY A 360 -19.78 5.90 -7.72
C GLY A 360 -19.16 6.22 -6.36
N TYR A 361 -18.33 7.26 -6.33
CA TYR A 361 -17.84 7.79 -5.07
C TYR A 361 -18.88 8.71 -4.46
N PHE A 362 -19.15 8.53 -3.17
CA PHE A 362 -20.06 9.36 -2.39
C PHE A 362 -19.35 9.87 -1.13
N ASN A 363 -19.69 11.10 -0.75
CA ASN A 363 -19.39 11.66 0.55
C ASN A 363 -20.51 11.28 1.52
N VAL A 364 -20.18 10.56 2.57
CA VAL A 364 -21.09 10.14 3.63
C VAL A 364 -20.78 11.00 4.86
N THR A 365 -21.63 11.99 5.11
CA THR A 365 -21.52 12.89 6.25
C THR A 365 -22.12 12.22 7.49
N ARG A 366 -21.40 12.29 8.61
CA ARG A 366 -21.85 11.79 9.90
C ARG A 366 -22.14 12.94 10.86
N LYS A 367 -23.00 12.69 11.85
CA LYS A 367 -23.34 13.63 12.94
C LYS A 367 -22.12 14.03 13.77
N ILE A 368 -21.14 13.14 13.89
CA ILE A 368 -19.89 13.34 14.62
C ILE A 368 -18.74 12.81 13.75
N GLY A 369 -17.69 13.61 13.58
CA GLY A 369 -16.50 13.28 12.79
C GLY A 369 -16.50 13.88 11.38
N LYS A 370 -15.37 13.74 10.67
CA LYS A 370 -15.22 14.20 9.28
C LYS A 370 -16.10 13.35 8.34
N PRO A 371 -16.61 13.92 7.23
CA PRO A 371 -17.28 13.13 6.18
C PRO A 371 -16.34 12.04 5.65
N MET A 372 -16.87 10.85 5.40
CA MET A 372 -16.11 9.76 4.80
C MET A 372 -16.40 9.68 3.30
N LYS A 373 -15.37 9.46 2.47
CA LYS A 373 -15.57 9.11 1.07
C LYS A 373 -15.63 7.58 0.94
N GLY A 374 -16.60 7.07 0.19
CA GLY A 374 -16.68 5.64 -0.10
C GLY A 374 -17.23 5.38 -1.51
N TYR A 375 -16.88 4.24 -2.08
CA TYR A 375 -17.43 3.80 -3.36
C TYR A 375 -18.63 2.90 -3.11
N TYR A 376 -19.79 3.31 -3.61
CA TYR A 376 -21.05 2.63 -3.37
C TYR A 376 -21.83 2.46 -4.66
N THR A 377 -22.62 1.39 -4.69
CA THR A 377 -23.67 1.19 -5.69
C THR A 377 -25.00 1.56 -5.02
N PRO A 378 -25.68 2.63 -5.45
CA PRO A 378 -26.96 3.04 -4.91
C PRO A 378 -28.11 2.25 -5.56
N PHE A 379 -28.90 1.60 -4.73
CA PHE A 379 -30.13 0.90 -5.11
C PHE A 379 -31.35 1.64 -4.58
N HIS A 380 -32.47 1.58 -5.28
CA HIS A 380 -33.77 2.00 -4.75
C HIS A 380 -34.18 1.09 -3.59
N ALA A 381 -34.54 1.68 -2.45
CA ALA A 381 -34.85 0.92 -1.24
C ALA A 381 -36.06 -0.02 -1.41
N GLU A 382 -37.00 0.34 -2.29
CA GLU A 382 -38.19 -0.43 -2.64
C GLU A 382 -37.87 -1.86 -3.11
N ALA A 383 -36.68 -2.07 -3.70
CA ALA A 383 -36.21 -3.39 -4.11
C ALA A 383 -35.97 -4.35 -2.92
N PHE A 384 -35.81 -3.84 -1.70
CA PHE A 384 -35.51 -4.64 -0.51
C PHE A 384 -36.62 -4.61 0.55
N GLY A 385 -37.58 -3.69 0.43
CA GLY A 385 -38.70 -3.51 1.36
C GLY A 385 -38.95 -2.05 1.73
N SER A 386 -39.59 -1.82 2.87
CA SER A 386 -39.91 -0.47 3.34
C SER A 386 -38.68 0.26 3.88
N ILE A 387 -38.37 1.43 3.33
CA ILE A 387 -37.28 2.28 3.84
C ILE A 387 -37.52 2.69 5.29
N ALA A 388 -38.78 2.91 5.69
CA ALA A 388 -39.13 3.30 7.04
C ALA A 388 -38.76 2.21 8.05
N GLU A 389 -38.99 0.94 7.71
CA GLU A 389 -38.61 -0.21 8.54
C GLU A 389 -37.08 -0.33 8.63
N MET A 390 -36.39 -0.21 7.50
CA MET A 390 -34.92 -0.27 7.47
C MET A 390 -34.27 0.84 8.33
N GLU A 391 -34.76 2.07 8.24
CA GLU A 391 -34.29 3.19 9.06
C GLU A 391 -34.67 3.03 10.55
N HIS A 392 -35.83 2.45 10.84
CA HIS A 392 -36.27 2.16 12.20
C HIS A 392 -35.36 1.13 12.87
N ASP A 393 -35.02 0.03 12.20
CA ASP A 393 -34.19 -1.05 12.75
C ASP A 393 -32.68 -0.74 12.67
N LYS A 394 -32.31 0.39 12.05
CA LYS A 394 -30.92 0.78 11.85
C LYS A 394 -30.16 0.93 13.18
N PRO A 395 -28.99 0.29 13.34
CA PRO A 395 -28.14 0.43 14.51
C PRO A 395 -27.70 1.87 14.79
N LYS A 396 -27.53 2.24 16.06
CA LYS A 396 -27.15 3.60 16.50
C LYS A 396 -25.93 4.17 15.75
N MET A 397 -24.93 3.35 15.46
CA MET A 397 -23.72 3.78 14.73
C MET A 397 -24.03 4.23 13.29
N LEU A 398 -24.98 3.58 12.62
CA LEU A 398 -25.38 3.92 11.25
C LEU A 398 -26.38 5.07 11.20
N ARG A 399 -27.19 5.24 12.25
CA ARG A 399 -28.05 6.44 12.40
C ARG A 399 -27.25 7.74 12.53
N ASN A 400 -25.96 7.64 12.84
CA ASN A 400 -25.07 8.80 12.81
C ASN A 400 -24.76 9.25 11.38
N ILE A 401 -25.07 8.47 10.34
CA ILE A 401 -24.97 8.92 8.95
C ILE A 401 -26.16 9.84 8.68
N ILE A 402 -25.90 11.11 8.41
CA ILE A 402 -26.93 12.15 8.27
C ILE A 402 -27.13 12.61 6.83
N LYS A 403 -26.13 12.42 5.96
CA LYS A 403 -26.20 12.83 4.56
C LYS A 403 -25.29 11.96 3.71
N VAL A 404 -25.75 11.63 2.51
CA VAL A 404 -24.92 11.08 1.44
C VAL A 404 -25.07 11.98 0.24
N SER A 405 -23.96 12.32 -0.41
CA SER A 405 -23.98 13.08 -1.67
C SER A 405 -22.95 12.54 -2.65
N PRO A 406 -23.23 12.55 -3.97
CA PRO A 406 -22.22 12.24 -4.97
C PRO A 406 -20.95 13.05 -4.75
N TYR A 407 -19.80 12.42 -4.95
CA TYR A 407 -18.52 13.10 -4.94
C TYR A 407 -18.32 13.79 -6.29
N THR A 408 -18.45 15.10 -6.33
CA THR A 408 -18.04 15.92 -7.47
C THR A 408 -16.58 16.33 -7.27
N ASP A 409 -15.70 15.94 -8.19
CA ASP A 409 -14.42 16.63 -8.34
C ASP A 409 -14.75 18.02 -8.88
N ASP A 410 -14.41 19.09 -8.15
CA ASP A 410 -14.51 20.48 -8.63
C ASP A 410 -13.44 20.71 -9.72
N THR A 411 -13.61 20.03 -10.85
CA THR A 411 -12.90 20.22 -12.11
C THR A 411 -13.91 20.10 -13.23
N ASP A 412 -14.87 21.02 -13.23
CA ASP A 412 -15.61 21.46 -14.42
C ASP A 412 -16.08 22.89 -14.14
N THR A 413 -15.17 23.85 -14.36
CA THR A 413 -15.46 25.25 -14.71
C THR A 413 -14.22 25.89 -15.31
#